data_AF-A0A9P5ZUZ1-F1
#
_entry.id   AF-A0A9P5ZUZ1-F1
#
_cell.length_a   1.000
_cell.length_b   1.000
_cell.length_c   1.000
_cell.angle_alpha   90.00
_cell.angle_beta   90.00
_cell.angle_gamma   90.00
#
_symmetry.space_group_name_H-M   'P 1'
#
loop_
_entity.id
_entity.type
_entity.pdbx_description
1 polymer ?
#
loop_
_entity_poly.entity_id
_entity_poly.type
_entity_poly.pdbx_seq_one_letter_code
_entity_poly.pdbx_strand_id
1 'polypeptide(L)'
;LGTRTYMLATIYQDMAERRRHEQANPTNTLAKLINDLQIRLDDMFTLTKEQKDNIRIVAQDVLYQSTCTAFKTLHVDVERQIKERQAEMKCTNIFGSPAREKVFHAKTKRICSSVRNAFRQDLRDSILGDKKCSLEMFTLATAAKYKCMGIGEAVSKADMIHNALLVRSHLR
;
A
#
# COMPACT_ATOMS: atom_id res chain seq x y z
N LEU A 1 -66.48 12.49 -27.35
CA LEU A 1 -65.19 11.96 -27.87
C LEU A 1 -64.05 12.98 -27.72
N GLY A 2 -64.20 14.25 -28.15
CA GLY A 2 -63.12 15.26 -28.11
C GLY A 2 -62.54 15.59 -26.72
N THR A 3 -63.34 15.59 -25.65
CA THR A 3 -62.88 15.93 -24.28
C THR A 3 -61.87 14.94 -23.73
N ARG A 4 -62.04 13.65 -24.06
CA ARG A 4 -61.15 12.57 -23.62
C ARG A 4 -59.82 12.64 -24.37
N THR A 5 -59.86 12.94 -25.66
CA THR A 5 -58.66 13.14 -26.49
C THR A 5 -57.86 14.36 -26.04
N TYR A 6 -58.55 15.45 -25.70
CA TYR A 6 -57.92 16.67 -25.19
C TYR A 6 -57.21 16.44 -23.85
N MET A 7 -57.86 15.75 -22.90
CA MET A 7 -57.22 15.38 -21.62
C MET A 7 -56.02 14.46 -21.81
N LEU A 8 -56.09 13.51 -22.75
CA LEU A 8 -54.95 12.64 -23.06
C LEU A 8 -53.77 13.47 -23.58
N ALA A 9 -54.03 14.40 -24.50
CA ALA A 9 -53.01 15.28 -25.07
C ALA A 9 -52.35 16.15 -24.00
N THR A 10 -53.12 16.75 -23.09
CA THR A 10 -52.56 17.56 -22.00
C THR A 10 -51.72 16.74 -21.03
N ILE A 11 -52.12 15.50 -20.71
CA ILE A 11 -51.33 14.59 -19.86
C ILE A 11 -50.00 14.24 -20.53
N TYR A 12 -50.02 13.90 -21.83
CA TYR A 12 -48.79 13.58 -22.56
C TYR A 12 -47.85 14.79 -22.66
N GLN A 13 -48.39 15.99 -22.80
CA GLN A 13 -47.60 17.21 -22.89
C GLN A 13 -46.93 17.56 -21.56
N ASP A 14 -47.67 17.46 -20.44
CA ASP A 14 -47.14 17.63 -19.07
C ASP A 14 -46.07 16.57 -18.75
N MET A 15 -46.29 15.30 -19.12
CA MET A 15 -45.29 14.25 -18.96
C MET A 15 -44.01 14.51 -19.77
N ALA A 16 -44.14 15.03 -20.99
CA ALA A 16 -43.01 15.37 -21.85
C ALA A 16 -42.24 16.61 -21.35
N GLU A 17 -42.93 17.58 -20.75
CA GLU A 17 -42.31 18.74 -20.12
C GLU A 17 -41.57 18.37 -18.83
N ARG A 18 -42.14 17.50 -17.99
CA ARG A 18 -41.45 16.99 -16.79
C ARG A 18 -40.17 16.23 -17.13
N ARG A 19 -40.20 15.36 -18.14
CA ARG A 19 -38.98 14.67 -18.61
C ARG A 19 -37.92 15.64 -19.15
N ARG A 20 -38.35 16.69 -19.87
CA ARG A 20 -37.43 17.74 -20.33
C ARG A 20 -36.85 18.54 -19.17
N HIS A 21 -37.64 18.87 -18.15
CA HIS A 21 -37.17 19.53 -16.93
C HIS A 21 -36.22 18.65 -16.11
N GLU A 22 -36.48 17.35 -15.98
CA GLU A 22 -35.59 16.39 -15.31
C GLU A 22 -34.25 16.22 -16.03
N GLN A 23 -34.26 16.28 -17.37
CA GLN A 23 -33.05 16.27 -18.19
C GLN A 23 -32.31 17.62 -18.18
N ALA A 24 -33.04 18.73 -18.09
CA ALA A 24 -32.49 20.08 -18.02
C ALA A 24 -32.08 20.49 -16.61
N ASN A 25 -32.34 19.68 -15.57
CA ASN A 25 -32.00 19.99 -14.19
C ASN A 25 -30.46 20.10 -14.05
N PRO A 26 -29.91 21.31 -13.88
CA PRO A 26 -28.47 21.54 -13.86
C PRO A 26 -27.78 20.84 -12.67
N THR A 27 -28.53 20.57 -11.61
CA THR A 27 -28.10 19.79 -10.44
C THR A 27 -27.76 18.33 -10.79
N ASN A 28 -28.49 17.71 -11.71
CA ASN A 28 -28.25 16.34 -12.15
C ASN A 28 -26.99 16.26 -13.05
N THR A 29 -26.76 17.31 -13.85
CA THR A 29 -25.55 17.48 -14.66
C THR A 29 -24.31 17.70 -13.78
N LEU A 30 -24.43 18.51 -12.72
CA LEU A 30 -23.35 18.74 -11.76
C LEU A 30 -22.97 17.44 -11.02
N ALA A 31 -23.96 16.67 -10.58
CA ALA A 31 -23.72 15.39 -9.90
C ALA A 31 -22.98 14.39 -10.79
N LYS A 32 -23.33 14.32 -12.09
CA LYS A 32 -22.61 13.50 -13.07
C LYS A 32 -21.17 13.96 -13.30
N LEU A 33 -20.96 15.27 -13.45
CA LEU A 33 -19.62 15.86 -13.56
C LEU A 33 -18.74 15.57 -12.35
N ILE A 34 -19.29 15.68 -11.13
CA ILE A 34 -18.58 15.35 -9.90
C ILE A 34 -18.21 13.87 -9.86
N ASN A 35 -19.11 12.98 -10.28
CA ASN A 35 -18.84 11.55 -10.34
C ASN A 35 -17.74 11.23 -11.38
N ASP A 36 -17.81 11.80 -12.58
CA ASP A 36 -16.78 11.64 -13.61
C ASP A 36 -15.41 12.18 -13.17
N LEU A 37 -15.39 13.25 -12.36
CA LEU A 37 -14.17 13.75 -11.74
C LEU A 37 -13.65 12.81 -10.65
N GLN A 38 -14.52 12.26 -9.80
CA GLN A 38 -14.15 11.27 -8.79
C GLN A 38 -13.52 10.03 -9.42
N ILE A 39 -14.13 9.48 -10.47
CA ILE A 39 -13.60 8.33 -11.21
C ILE A 39 -12.20 8.62 -11.76
N ARG A 40 -12.02 9.78 -12.43
CA ARG A 40 -10.71 10.17 -12.96
C ARG A 40 -9.65 10.39 -11.87
N LEU A 41 -10.04 10.96 -10.74
CA LEU A 41 -9.14 11.15 -9.61
C LEU A 41 -8.72 9.81 -8.99
N ASP A 42 -9.61 8.81 -8.98
CA ASP A 42 -9.29 7.46 -8.54
C ASP A 42 -8.35 6.73 -9.49
N ASP A 43 -8.55 6.87 -10.82
CA ASP A 43 -7.63 6.30 -11.82
C ASP A 43 -6.23 6.93 -11.78
N MET A 44 -6.15 8.23 -11.45
CA MET A 44 -4.88 8.95 -11.30
C MET A 44 -4.22 8.77 -9.93
N PHE A 45 -4.81 7.95 -9.05
CA PHE A 45 -4.30 7.78 -7.70
C PHE A 45 -2.87 7.22 -7.70
N THR A 46 -1.98 7.91 -6.99
CA THR A 46 -0.62 7.43 -6.74
C THR A 46 -0.26 7.60 -5.28
N LEU A 47 0.52 6.64 -4.76
CA LEU A 47 1.04 6.74 -3.40
C LEU A 47 1.99 7.92 -3.27
N THR A 48 1.85 8.66 -2.18
CA THR A 48 2.76 9.76 -1.84
C THR A 48 4.16 9.23 -1.53
N LYS A 49 5.15 10.12 -1.50
CA LYS A 49 6.51 9.75 -1.09
C LYS A 49 6.52 9.21 0.35
N GLU A 50 5.86 9.92 1.27
CA GLU A 50 5.72 9.53 2.68
C GLU A 50 5.12 8.13 2.83
N GLN A 51 4.05 7.81 2.09
CA GLN A 51 3.45 6.47 2.10
C GLN A 51 4.42 5.39 1.61
N LYS A 52 5.22 5.67 0.56
CA LYS A 52 6.23 4.72 0.06
C LYS A 52 7.37 4.51 1.06
N ASP A 53 7.79 5.57 1.74
CA ASP A 53 8.83 5.52 2.75
C ASP A 53 8.35 4.75 3.99
N ASN A 54 7.12 4.99 4.43
CA ASN A 54 6.44 4.23 5.48
C ASN A 54 6.33 2.74 5.16
N ILE A 55 5.94 2.38 3.92
CA ILE A 55 5.92 0.97 3.47
C ILE A 55 7.32 0.36 3.57
N ARG A 56 8.35 1.10 3.16
CA ARG A 56 9.74 0.61 3.19
C ARG A 56 10.20 0.38 4.64
N ILE A 57 9.92 1.30 5.55
CA ILE A 57 10.28 1.20 6.96
C ILE A 57 9.65 -0.06 7.58
N VAL A 58 8.35 -0.27 7.37
CA VAL A 58 7.68 -1.50 7.86
C VAL A 58 8.25 -2.74 7.20
N ALA A 59 8.52 -2.71 5.90
CA ALA A 59 9.11 -3.85 5.20
C ALA A 59 10.51 -4.20 5.71
N GLN A 60 11.32 -3.21 6.10
CA GLN A 60 12.62 -3.42 6.71
C GLN A 60 12.48 -4.02 8.11
N ASP A 61 11.57 -3.48 8.92
CA ASP A 61 11.35 -3.94 10.28
C ASP A 61 10.86 -5.39 10.32
N VAL A 62 9.79 -5.69 9.56
CA VAL A 62 9.23 -7.06 9.47
C VAL A 62 10.27 -8.04 8.93
N LEU A 63 11.09 -7.63 7.95
CA LEU A 63 12.14 -8.47 7.41
C LEU A 63 13.18 -8.84 8.46
N TYR A 64 13.50 -7.91 9.36
CA TYR A 64 14.54 -8.07 10.36
C TYR A 64 14.07 -8.77 11.64
N GLN A 65 12.76 -8.96 11.82
CA GLN A 65 12.22 -9.72 12.94
C GLN A 65 12.76 -11.16 12.92
N SER A 66 13.29 -11.62 14.04
CA SER A 66 13.83 -12.99 14.18
C SER A 66 12.80 -14.10 13.90
N THR A 67 11.51 -13.79 14.01
CA THR A 67 10.37 -14.67 13.69
C THR A 67 10.03 -14.72 12.20
N CYS A 68 10.59 -13.84 11.37
CA CYS A 68 10.34 -13.81 9.94
C CYS A 68 11.01 -15.01 9.24
N THR A 69 10.22 -16.04 8.97
CA THR A 69 10.67 -17.25 8.25
C THR A 69 10.23 -17.25 6.78
N ALA A 70 9.19 -16.50 6.43
CA ALA A 70 8.53 -16.55 5.12
C ALA A 70 8.85 -15.32 4.24
N PHE A 71 10.09 -15.19 3.79
CA PHE A 71 10.57 -14.05 3.01
C PHE A 71 9.83 -13.81 1.68
N LYS A 72 9.17 -14.83 1.09
CA LYS A 72 8.39 -14.67 -0.16
C LYS A 72 7.06 -13.95 0.07
N THR A 73 6.46 -14.12 1.25
CA THR A 73 5.15 -13.56 1.61
C THR A 73 5.28 -12.34 2.53
N LEU A 74 6.48 -11.77 2.68
CA LEU A 74 6.75 -10.58 3.50
C LEU A 74 5.73 -9.45 3.28
N HIS A 75 5.33 -9.24 2.03
CA HIS A 75 4.35 -8.21 1.68
C HIS A 75 2.99 -8.39 2.37
N VAL A 76 2.57 -9.62 2.66
CA VAL A 76 1.31 -9.90 3.38
C VAL A 76 1.38 -9.38 4.81
N ASP A 77 2.50 -9.61 5.49
CA ASP A 77 2.71 -9.14 6.86
C ASP A 77 2.84 -7.61 6.92
N VAL A 78 3.54 -7.03 5.95
CA VAL A 78 3.66 -5.56 5.81
C VAL A 78 2.30 -4.92 5.56
N GLU A 79 1.49 -5.47 4.64
CA GLU A 79 0.15 -4.94 4.36
C GLU A 79 -0.76 -5.04 5.57
N ARG A 80 -0.72 -6.15 6.30
CA ARG A 80 -1.46 -6.33 7.57
C ARG A 80 -1.09 -5.25 8.58
N GLN A 81 0.21 -5.07 8.86
CA GLN A 81 0.67 -4.08 9.84
C GLN A 81 0.35 -2.63 9.45
N ILE A 82 0.39 -2.29 8.15
CA ILE A 82 0.02 -0.95 7.68
C ILE A 82 -1.49 -0.73 7.77
N LYS A 83 -2.29 -1.77 7.50
CA LYS A 83 -3.75 -1.69 7.61
C LYS A 83 -4.19 -1.47 9.05
N GLU A 84 -3.57 -2.17 10.00
CA GLU A 84 -3.83 -1.99 11.45
C GLU A 84 -3.46 -0.58 11.92
N ARG A 85 -2.40 0.02 11.37
CA ARG A 85 -1.89 1.36 11.74
C ARG A 85 -2.12 2.42 10.67
N GLN A 86 -3.20 2.29 9.89
CA GLN A 86 -3.42 3.12 8.70
C GLN A 86 -3.48 4.63 8.99
N ALA A 87 -3.94 5.02 10.18
CA ALA A 87 -4.00 6.41 10.62
C ALA A 87 -2.60 7.00 10.85
N GLU A 88 -1.77 6.29 11.61
CA GLU A 88 -0.38 6.66 11.91
C GLU A 88 0.46 6.71 10.62
N MET A 89 0.21 5.78 9.71
CA MET A 89 0.97 5.62 8.46
C MET A 89 0.47 6.47 7.31
N LYS A 90 -0.49 7.39 7.56
CA LYS A 90 -1.06 8.30 6.55
C LYS A 90 -1.67 7.54 5.35
N CYS A 91 -2.24 6.37 5.60
CA CYS A 91 -2.79 5.45 4.60
C CYS A 91 -4.33 5.35 4.65
N THR A 92 -5.01 6.20 5.41
CA THR A 92 -6.48 6.19 5.57
C THR A 92 -7.23 6.42 4.26
N ASN A 93 -6.62 7.11 3.29
CA ASN A 93 -7.20 7.36 1.97
C ASN A 93 -7.03 6.20 0.98
N ILE A 94 -6.35 5.11 1.37
CA ILE A 94 -6.09 3.94 0.52
C ILE A 94 -7.14 2.87 0.79
N PHE A 95 -7.28 2.47 2.06
CA PHE A 95 -8.12 1.36 2.46
C PHE A 95 -9.60 1.73 2.39
N GLY A 96 -10.41 0.84 1.82
CA GLY A 96 -11.83 1.08 1.52
C GLY A 96 -12.10 1.42 0.05
N SER A 97 -11.08 1.71 -0.75
CA SER A 97 -11.20 1.83 -2.23
C SER A 97 -10.46 0.67 -2.91
N PRO A 98 -11.17 -0.28 -3.57
CA PRO A 98 -10.54 -1.41 -4.23
C PRO A 98 -9.50 -1.03 -5.30
N ALA A 99 -9.69 0.11 -5.98
CA ALA A 99 -8.74 0.60 -6.98
C ALA A 99 -7.43 1.06 -6.31
N ARG A 100 -7.52 1.84 -5.24
CA ARG A 100 -6.36 2.34 -4.49
C ARG A 100 -5.63 1.22 -3.75
N GLU A 101 -6.37 0.25 -3.21
CA GLU A 101 -5.79 -0.95 -2.60
C GLU A 101 -4.98 -1.78 -3.60
N LYS A 102 -5.44 -1.91 -4.86
CA LYS A 102 -4.64 -2.57 -5.91
C LYS A 102 -3.32 -1.85 -6.19
N VAL A 103 -3.35 -0.52 -6.28
CA VAL A 103 -2.14 0.31 -6.48
C VAL A 103 -1.19 0.15 -5.29
N PHE A 104 -1.73 0.18 -4.08
CA PHE A 104 -0.99 -0.03 -2.85
C PHE A 104 -0.32 -1.42 -2.81
N HIS A 105 -1.08 -2.48 -3.03
CA HIS A 105 -0.61 -3.86 -3.05
C HIS A 105 0.51 -4.08 -4.06
N ALA A 106 0.35 -3.58 -5.29
CA ALA A 106 1.37 -3.67 -6.33
C ALA A 106 2.66 -2.96 -5.92
N LYS A 107 2.56 -1.77 -5.29
CA LYS A 107 3.74 -1.03 -4.83
C LYS A 107 4.41 -1.71 -3.64
N THR A 108 3.64 -2.20 -2.68
CA THR A 108 4.13 -2.89 -1.48
C THR A 108 4.91 -4.15 -1.86
N LYS A 109 4.39 -4.98 -2.76
CA LYS A 109 5.12 -6.12 -3.32
C LYS A 109 6.48 -5.73 -3.90
N ARG A 110 6.52 -4.67 -4.70
CA ARG A 110 7.77 -4.18 -5.32
C ARG A 110 8.78 -3.68 -4.30
N ILE A 111 8.33 -2.92 -3.30
CA ILE A 111 9.18 -2.42 -2.21
C ILE A 111 9.72 -3.59 -1.38
N CYS A 112 8.85 -4.51 -0.94
CA CYS A 112 9.26 -5.71 -0.19
C CYS A 112 10.31 -6.53 -0.95
N SER A 113 10.11 -6.73 -2.26
CA SER A 113 11.10 -7.44 -3.07
C SER A 113 12.45 -6.71 -3.15
N SER A 114 12.42 -5.37 -3.26
CA SER A 114 13.63 -4.54 -3.26
C SER A 114 14.37 -4.60 -1.92
N VAL A 115 13.66 -4.47 -0.80
CA VAL A 115 14.23 -4.51 0.56
C VAL A 115 14.86 -5.87 0.81
N ARG A 116 14.14 -6.97 0.50
CA ARG A 116 14.65 -8.33 0.61
C ARG A 116 15.90 -8.57 -0.24
N ASN A 117 15.93 -8.08 -1.49
CA ASN A 117 17.11 -8.24 -2.33
C ASN A 117 18.31 -7.45 -1.80
N ALA A 118 18.09 -6.24 -1.28
CA ALA A 118 19.16 -5.47 -0.64
C ALA A 118 19.72 -6.21 0.58
N PHE A 119 18.85 -6.76 1.45
CA PHE A 119 19.30 -7.52 2.62
C PHE A 119 20.07 -8.79 2.22
N ARG A 120 19.62 -9.48 1.17
CA ARG A 120 20.34 -10.63 0.60
C ARG A 120 21.71 -10.26 0.06
N GLN A 121 21.86 -9.06 -0.52
CA GLN A 121 23.16 -8.55 -0.97
C GLN A 121 24.05 -8.24 0.23
N ASP A 122 23.54 -7.56 1.25
CA ASP A 122 24.29 -7.30 2.48
C ASP A 122 24.75 -8.60 3.17
N LEU A 123 23.89 -9.63 3.22
CA LEU A 123 24.23 -10.97 3.70
C LEU A 123 25.34 -11.63 2.90
N ARG A 124 25.37 -11.44 1.57
CA ARG A 124 26.42 -11.99 0.71
C ARG A 124 27.74 -11.26 0.92
N ASP A 125 27.69 -9.94 0.91
CA ASP A 125 28.86 -9.06 1.03
C ASP A 125 29.55 -9.21 2.41
N SER A 126 28.81 -9.59 3.45
CA SER A 126 29.39 -9.84 4.78
C SER A 126 30.19 -11.14 4.86
N ILE A 127 30.00 -12.06 3.92
CA ILE A 127 30.64 -13.37 3.88
C ILE A 127 31.78 -13.38 2.84
N LEU A 128 31.56 -12.72 1.71
CA LEU A 128 32.41 -12.78 0.51
C LEU A 128 32.88 -11.39 0.09
N GLY A 129 34.13 -11.31 -0.40
CA GLY A 129 34.72 -10.10 -0.94
C GLY A 129 35.28 -9.15 0.12
N ASP A 130 35.53 -7.91 -0.28
CA ASP A 130 36.28 -6.92 0.50
C ASP A 130 35.50 -6.37 1.71
N LYS A 131 34.17 -6.60 1.75
CA LYS A 131 33.27 -6.15 2.82
C LYS A 131 33.01 -7.22 3.88
N LYS A 132 33.78 -8.32 3.85
CA LYS A 132 33.65 -9.40 4.83
C LYS A 132 33.84 -8.85 6.25
N CYS A 133 32.94 -9.21 7.15
CA CYS A 133 32.98 -8.75 8.53
C CYS A 133 32.60 -9.86 9.51
N SER A 134 32.83 -9.63 10.81
CA SER A 134 32.38 -10.57 11.84
C SER A 134 30.85 -10.56 11.93
N LEU A 135 30.27 -11.66 12.40
CA LEU A 135 28.82 -11.77 12.62
C LEU A 135 28.28 -10.65 13.53
N GLU A 136 29.06 -10.25 14.53
CA GLU A 136 28.73 -9.16 15.45
C GLU A 136 28.64 -7.82 14.72
N MET A 137 29.68 -7.45 13.95
CA MET A 137 29.69 -6.22 13.16
C MET A 137 28.58 -6.20 12.11
N PHE A 138 28.33 -7.33 11.46
CA PHE A 138 27.23 -7.47 10.52
C PHE A 138 25.87 -7.23 11.19
N THR A 139 25.65 -7.83 12.38
CA THR A 139 24.37 -7.69 13.10
C THR A 139 24.15 -6.26 13.57
N LEU A 140 25.19 -5.58 14.07
CA LEU A 140 25.09 -4.16 14.44
C LEU A 140 24.75 -3.27 13.24
N ALA A 141 25.46 -3.45 12.12
CA ALA A 141 25.25 -2.64 10.92
C ALA A 141 23.87 -2.88 10.29
N THR A 142 23.42 -4.13 10.23
CA THR A 142 22.10 -4.47 9.68
C THR A 142 20.97 -4.10 10.61
N ALA A 143 21.12 -4.23 11.94
CA ALA A 143 20.15 -3.72 12.89
C ALA A 143 19.96 -2.20 12.71
N ALA A 144 21.04 -1.43 12.60
CA ALA A 144 20.95 0.01 12.38
C ALA A 144 20.24 0.39 11.06
N LYS A 145 20.35 -0.45 10.03
CA LYS A 145 19.78 -0.20 8.70
C LYS A 145 18.34 -0.70 8.53
N TYR A 146 17.98 -1.81 9.18
CA TYR A 146 16.73 -2.52 8.93
C TYR A 146 15.77 -2.53 10.12
N LYS A 147 16.27 -2.50 11.35
CA LYS A 147 15.42 -2.47 12.54
C LYS A 147 14.91 -1.05 12.76
N CYS A 148 13.60 -0.86 12.81
CA CYS A 148 13.02 0.46 13.05
C CYS A 148 13.07 0.75 14.57
N MET A 149 14.22 1.20 15.07
CA MET A 149 14.38 1.43 16.50
C MET A 149 13.83 2.81 16.92
N GLY A 150 12.89 2.80 17.87
CA GLY A 150 12.85 3.87 18.86
C GLY A 150 14.18 3.91 19.61
N ILE A 151 14.66 5.09 19.97
CA ILE A 151 15.95 5.32 20.63
C ILE A 151 16.06 4.41 21.87
N GLY A 152 16.84 3.31 21.80
CA GLY A 152 17.28 2.57 23.00
C GLY A 152 17.16 1.04 23.02
N GLU A 153 16.57 0.37 22.03
CA GLU A 153 16.47 -1.10 22.10
C GLU A 153 17.78 -1.79 21.66
N ALA A 154 18.45 -2.49 22.57
CA ALA A 154 19.69 -3.19 22.27
C ALA A 154 19.47 -4.31 21.23
N VAL A 155 20.48 -4.56 20.38
CA VAL A 155 20.49 -5.71 19.47
C VAL A 155 20.34 -6.99 20.28
N SER A 156 19.29 -7.77 20.01
CA SER A 156 19.00 -8.96 20.79
C SER A 156 19.93 -10.11 20.38
N LYS A 157 20.23 -11.01 21.33
CA LYS A 157 20.90 -12.29 21.01
C LYS A 157 20.10 -13.10 19.98
N ALA A 158 18.78 -12.94 19.96
CA ALA A 158 17.91 -13.57 18.96
C ALA A 158 18.20 -13.08 17.53
N ASP A 159 18.51 -11.79 17.37
CA ASP A 159 18.81 -11.18 16.07
C ASP A 159 20.15 -11.70 15.53
N MET A 160 21.16 -11.83 16.40
CA MET A 160 22.44 -12.47 16.05
C MET A 160 22.28 -13.92 15.62
N ILE A 161 21.49 -14.72 16.37
CA ILE A 161 21.23 -16.12 16.04
C ILE A 161 20.51 -16.22 14.70
N HIS A 162 19.49 -15.39 14.48
CA HIS A 162 18.76 -15.35 13.21
C HIS A 162 19.70 -15.03 12.04
N ASN A 163 20.53 -13.99 12.16
CA ASN A 163 21.52 -13.64 11.14
C ASN A 163 22.54 -14.77 10.91
N ALA A 164 23.00 -15.45 11.96
CA ALA A 164 23.92 -16.58 11.84
C ALA A 164 23.32 -17.73 11.02
N LEU A 165 22.04 -18.05 11.26
CA LEU A 165 21.31 -19.06 10.50
C LEU A 165 21.16 -18.66 9.03
N LEU A 166 20.84 -17.39 8.75
CA LEU A 166 20.71 -16.87 7.39
C LEU A 166 22.05 -16.89 6.63
N VAL A 167 23.14 -16.46 7.26
CA VAL A 167 24.50 -16.51 6.71
C VAL A 167 24.89 -17.94 6.37
N ARG A 168 24.67 -18.89 7.30
CA ARG A 168 24.97 -20.30 7.08
C ARG A 168 24.16 -20.91 5.93
N SER A 169 22.90 -20.51 5.76
CA SER A 169 22.06 -21.00 4.66
C SER A 169 22.52 -20.55 3.27
N HIS A 170 23.24 -19.42 3.17
CA HIS A 170 23.76 -18.88 1.91
C HIS A 170 25.15 -19.42 1.52
N LEU A 171 25.82 -20.13 2.43
CA LEU A 171 27.13 -20.76 2.22
C LEU A 171 27.02 -22.19 1.66
N ARG A 172 25.82 -22.78 1.63
CA ARG A 172 25.53 -24.09 1.04
C ARG A 172 24.98 -23.92 -0.37
#